data_AF-A0ABD4V4L2-F1
#
_entry.id   AF-A0ABD4V4L2-F1
#
_cell.length_a   1.000
_cell.length_b   1.000
_cell.length_c   1.000
_cell.angle_alpha   90.00
_cell.angle_beta   90.00
_cell.angle_gamma   90.00
#
_symmetry.space_group_name_H-M   'P 1'
#
loop_
_entity.id
_entity.type
_entity.pdbx_description
1 polymer ?
#
loop_
_entity_poly.entity_id
_entity_poly.type
_entity_poly.pdbx_seq_one_letter_code
_entity_poly.pdbx_strand_id
1 'polypeptide(L)'
;MGRIRRWSRLTALLAGAAGLGVAALPATANAADAKLTIDAQETYYTYQYGEGPPGDGDLFRLDLNLSAPDGTEPLAKNVKLTIDATELEGKALITGDGGACSRSGYVYTCTYTSIDGLTSVQPFYIKGAKGVKAGASGDIHYTAVSSNAGTATATTHTIIGGPKLLTQREKKVTGVAPGGNFDITPAVANTGPLAAPRGIGVKLFGEEGLKVAEQYSNCRYRPMPQPTAYCTFDTPIEPGTAYAFDKPWHFTASDDLMYATISYLTWPLGSGNPWQYDDPADYTITGSGPELGLKPVPASGFPDFGGFVEVSTAQRADYQALGGQVTGKVGRTVPVNLGVKNGGPGSMNLYSRPGQGSGVYRVTPPEGTVITKIPFPGEDDDHACGAPIKGTHTYECRISDTFPAGDTDQLTFYVRIQKAVAHPKPGSVEVMGRTDFPNRDDQPGNDSAPVTLKITGGGSSASPSPSVSASASPGTGSGTVTGGSHSTSGGAGTSGGSSAQNGSMAATGSGGLLWIEAAAAVALCTGAVGVAVTRRRTRR
;
A
#
# COMPACT_ATOMS: atom_id res chain seq x y z
N MET A 1 -70.72 31.04 11.90
CA MET A 1 -71.53 30.33 10.88
C MET A 1 -70.96 28.92 10.75
N GLY A 2 -71.57 27.87 11.31
CA GLY A 2 -72.67 27.10 10.71
C GLY A 2 -72.09 26.13 9.65
N ARG A 3 -72.20 24.80 9.69
CA ARG A 3 -73.18 23.87 10.29
C ARG A 3 -72.57 22.43 10.17
N ILE A 4 -72.62 21.58 11.21
CA ILE A 4 -73.46 20.33 11.31
C ILE A 4 -72.79 19.09 10.64
N ARG A 5 -72.65 17.87 11.22
CA ARG A 5 -73.38 17.13 12.28
C ARG A 5 -72.64 15.84 12.74
N ARG A 6 -72.84 15.51 14.03
CA ARG A 6 -73.07 14.19 14.72
C ARG A 6 -71.94 13.14 14.76
N TRP A 7 -71.40 12.73 15.93
CA TRP A 7 -71.99 12.00 17.10
C TRP A 7 -72.52 10.61 16.70
N SER A 8 -72.18 9.46 17.31
CA SER A 8 -71.89 9.13 18.72
C SER A 8 -71.08 7.82 18.79
N ARG A 9 -70.01 7.73 19.60
CA ARG A 9 -69.90 6.98 20.87
C ARG A 9 -70.81 5.75 21.03
N LEU A 10 -70.17 4.59 21.22
CA LEU A 10 -70.58 3.56 22.17
C LEU A 10 -69.36 2.72 22.56
N THR A 11 -68.88 2.94 23.78
CA THR A 11 -67.92 2.09 24.47
C THR A 11 -68.72 1.14 25.35
N ALA A 12 -68.52 -0.17 25.18
CA ALA A 12 -68.91 -1.17 26.17
C ALA A 12 -67.81 -2.24 26.21
N LEU A 13 -67.01 -2.18 27.28
CA LEU A 13 -66.17 -3.28 27.75
C LEU A 13 -67.08 -4.30 28.44
N LEU A 14 -66.89 -5.59 28.14
CA LEU A 14 -66.94 -6.67 29.12
C LEU A 14 -66.28 -7.93 28.54
N ALA A 15 -65.54 -8.61 29.42
CA ALA A 15 -64.55 -9.64 29.17
C ALA A 15 -65.15 -11.00 28.78
N GLY A 16 -64.33 -11.86 28.15
CA GLY A 16 -64.62 -13.29 28.09
C GLY A 16 -63.72 -14.10 27.13
N ALA A 17 -62.87 -14.94 27.73
CA ALA A 17 -62.43 -16.25 27.26
C ALA A 17 -61.42 -16.35 26.07
N ALA A 18 -60.18 -16.64 26.48
CA ALA A 18 -59.31 -17.72 26.00
C ALA A 18 -59.63 -18.37 24.63
N GLY A 19 -58.67 -18.24 23.71
CA GLY A 19 -58.57 -19.04 22.51
C GLY A 19 -57.24 -18.76 21.81
N LEU A 20 -56.20 -19.48 22.22
CA LEU A 20 -54.90 -19.54 21.54
C LEU A 20 -55.13 -19.99 20.08
N GLY A 21 -55.04 -19.04 19.17
CA GLY A 21 -55.03 -19.27 17.73
C GLY A 21 -54.07 -18.28 17.08
N VAL A 22 -52.78 -18.38 17.42
CA VAL A 22 -51.75 -17.77 16.58
C VAL A 22 -51.76 -18.58 15.30
N ALA A 23 -52.48 -18.08 14.30
CA ALA A 23 -52.29 -18.48 12.93
C ALA A 23 -50.83 -18.18 12.61
N ALA A 24 -50.00 -19.23 12.59
CA ALA A 24 -48.69 -19.17 11.97
C ALA A 24 -48.94 -18.85 10.50
N LEU A 25 -48.88 -17.56 10.16
CA LEU A 25 -48.56 -17.16 8.80
C LEU A 25 -47.28 -17.93 8.46
N PRO A 26 -47.24 -18.73 7.39
CA PRO A 26 -45.96 -19.21 6.90
C PRO A 26 -45.15 -17.95 6.60
N ALA A 27 -44.17 -17.67 7.45
CA ALA A 27 -43.07 -16.82 7.07
C ALA A 27 -42.41 -17.55 5.90
N THR A 28 -42.87 -17.26 4.69
CA THR A 28 -42.06 -17.41 3.49
C THR A 28 -40.92 -16.43 3.66
N ALA A 29 -39.92 -16.83 4.46
CA ALA A 29 -38.58 -16.36 4.25
C ALA A 29 -38.30 -16.74 2.79
N ASN A 30 -38.35 -15.75 1.90
CA ASN A 30 -37.76 -15.88 0.60
C ASN A 30 -36.28 -16.13 0.88
N ALA A 31 -35.90 -17.40 0.98
CA ALA A 31 -34.54 -17.78 0.63
C ALA A 31 -34.39 -17.26 -0.80
N ALA A 32 -33.61 -16.20 -0.98
CA ALA A 32 -33.11 -15.90 -2.31
C ALA A 32 -32.46 -17.21 -2.77
N ASP A 33 -33.01 -17.84 -3.81
CA ASP A 33 -32.47 -19.09 -4.31
C ASP A 33 -30.99 -18.88 -4.56
N ALA A 34 -30.14 -19.62 -3.83
CA ALA A 34 -28.71 -19.53 -4.00
C ALA A 34 -28.40 -19.76 -5.48
N LYS A 35 -27.68 -18.85 -6.11
CA LYS A 35 -27.35 -18.91 -7.54
C LYS A 35 -25.85 -18.93 -7.71
N LEU A 36 -25.32 -20.07 -8.15
CA LEU A 36 -23.92 -20.16 -8.52
C LEU A 36 -23.66 -19.35 -9.80
N THR A 37 -22.55 -18.62 -9.83
CA THR A 37 -22.04 -17.89 -10.99
C THR A 37 -20.55 -18.18 -11.16
N ILE A 38 -20.08 -18.06 -12.41
CA ILE A 38 -18.66 -18.11 -12.74
C ILE A 38 -18.33 -16.78 -13.40
N ASP A 39 -17.39 -16.05 -12.82
CA ASP A 39 -16.77 -14.88 -13.42
C ASP A 39 -15.40 -15.30 -13.94
N ALA A 40 -15.33 -15.49 -15.26
CA ALA A 40 -14.13 -15.88 -15.99
C ALA A 40 -13.85 -14.85 -17.07
N GLN A 41 -12.56 -14.64 -17.36
CA GLN A 41 -12.14 -13.72 -18.41
C GLN A 41 -12.67 -14.18 -19.77
N GLU A 42 -13.17 -13.25 -20.58
CA GLU A 42 -13.67 -13.55 -21.92
C GLU A 42 -12.54 -14.04 -22.84
N THR A 43 -11.42 -13.34 -22.84
CA THR A 43 -10.20 -13.68 -23.58
C THR A 43 -9.02 -13.82 -22.62
N TYR A 44 -8.21 -14.85 -22.83
CA TYR A 44 -6.99 -15.08 -22.06
C TYR A 44 -5.79 -15.18 -22.99
N TYR A 45 -4.91 -14.18 -22.95
CA TYR A 45 -3.64 -14.21 -23.68
C TYR A 45 -2.57 -14.92 -22.83
N THR A 46 -1.99 -15.99 -23.35
CA THR A 46 -0.90 -16.72 -22.67
C THR A 46 0.44 -16.42 -23.33
N TYR A 47 1.54 -16.63 -22.60
CA TYR A 47 2.89 -16.45 -23.13
C TYR A 47 3.15 -17.40 -24.29
N GLN A 48 3.97 -16.97 -25.25
CA GLN A 48 4.50 -17.91 -26.24
C GLN A 48 5.56 -18.82 -25.63
N TYR A 49 5.93 -19.85 -26.39
CA TYR A 49 7.05 -20.69 -26.02
C TYR A 49 8.35 -19.87 -25.90
N GLY A 50 8.98 -19.91 -24.73
CA GLY A 50 10.23 -19.22 -24.45
C GLY A 50 10.08 -17.78 -23.95
N GLU A 51 8.85 -17.30 -23.73
CA GLU A 51 8.55 -16.05 -23.04
C GLU A 51 8.14 -16.32 -21.57
N GLY A 52 8.37 -15.36 -20.67
CA GLY A 52 8.06 -15.45 -19.23
C GLY A 52 9.30 -15.37 -18.30
N PRO A 53 9.10 -15.36 -16.96
CA PRO A 53 10.16 -15.19 -15.93
C PRO A 53 11.06 -16.43 -15.59
N PRO A 54 12.30 -16.50 -16.10
CA PRO A 54 13.08 -17.76 -16.28
C PRO A 54 12.69 -19.04 -15.48
N GLY A 55 12.28 -20.10 -16.19
CA GLY A 55 12.24 -21.50 -15.70
C GLY A 55 11.03 -22.30 -16.21
N ASP A 56 10.77 -23.47 -15.62
CA ASP A 56 9.44 -24.14 -15.78
C ASP A 56 8.32 -23.36 -15.06
N GLY A 57 8.67 -22.33 -14.28
CA GLY A 57 7.75 -21.41 -13.58
C GLY A 57 7.07 -20.37 -14.48
N ASP A 58 7.34 -20.40 -15.79
CA ASP A 58 6.92 -19.37 -16.76
C ASP A 58 5.62 -19.69 -17.45
N LEU A 59 4.64 -19.85 -16.62
CA LEU A 59 3.31 -20.16 -17.06
C LEU A 59 2.40 -19.06 -16.56
N PHE A 60 1.55 -18.62 -17.46
CA PHE A 60 0.52 -17.67 -17.13
C PHE A 60 -0.50 -18.37 -16.22
N ARG A 61 -0.83 -17.73 -15.09
CA ARG A 61 -1.81 -18.22 -14.11
C ARG A 61 -3.22 -17.85 -14.57
N LEU A 62 -4.10 -18.83 -14.68
CA LEU A 62 -5.50 -18.58 -14.98
C LEU A 62 -6.29 -18.51 -13.67
N ASP A 63 -6.74 -17.30 -13.31
CA ASP A 63 -7.61 -17.08 -12.17
C ASP A 63 -9.07 -17.02 -12.63
N LEU A 64 -9.93 -17.85 -12.02
CA LEU A 64 -11.38 -17.80 -12.21
C LEU A 64 -12.07 -17.59 -10.86
N ASN A 65 -13.14 -16.79 -10.83
CA ASN A 65 -13.90 -16.54 -9.62
C ASN A 65 -15.22 -17.30 -9.67
N LEU A 66 -15.48 -18.11 -8.65
CA LEU A 66 -16.80 -18.69 -8.40
C LEU A 66 -17.53 -17.78 -7.42
N SER A 67 -18.78 -17.43 -7.68
CA SER A 67 -19.58 -16.57 -6.79
C SER A 67 -20.96 -17.17 -6.53
N ALA A 68 -21.53 -16.83 -5.38
CA ALA A 68 -22.88 -17.15 -4.95
C ALA A 68 -23.48 -15.89 -4.27
N PRO A 69 -24.82 -15.75 -4.13
CA PRO A 69 -25.43 -14.54 -3.58
C PRO A 69 -25.10 -14.38 -2.10
N ASP A 70 -24.71 -13.18 -1.66
CA ASP A 70 -24.28 -12.96 -0.28
C ASP A 70 -25.43 -13.07 0.77
N GLY A 71 -25.15 -13.73 1.91
CA GLY A 71 -26.05 -13.79 3.07
C GLY A 71 -26.29 -15.20 3.66
N THR A 72 -25.77 -15.44 4.86
CA THR A 72 -25.77 -16.70 5.67
C THR A 72 -25.24 -17.99 5.01
N GLU A 73 -24.26 -18.61 5.66
CA GLU A 73 -23.51 -19.77 5.16
C GLU A 73 -24.13 -21.16 5.47
N PRO A 74 -23.82 -22.19 4.65
CA PRO A 74 -23.11 -22.10 3.37
C PRO A 74 -24.04 -21.84 2.19
N LEU A 75 -23.62 -20.94 1.30
CA LEU A 75 -24.42 -20.44 0.17
C LEU A 75 -24.58 -21.49 -0.93
N ALA A 76 -23.49 -22.15 -1.30
CA ALA A 76 -23.50 -23.30 -2.21
C ALA A 76 -22.83 -24.51 -1.55
N LYS A 77 -23.39 -25.71 -1.75
CA LYS A 77 -22.93 -26.97 -1.14
C LYS A 77 -22.57 -27.98 -2.21
N ASN A 78 -21.53 -28.77 -1.93
CA ASN A 78 -21.05 -29.86 -2.79
C ASN A 78 -20.78 -29.37 -4.22
N VAL A 79 -19.99 -28.30 -4.34
CA VAL A 79 -19.70 -27.68 -5.64
C VAL A 79 -18.65 -28.52 -6.36
N LYS A 80 -18.99 -29.01 -7.55
CA LYS A 80 -18.05 -29.66 -8.48
C LYS A 80 -17.81 -28.73 -9.66
N LEU A 81 -16.59 -28.20 -9.77
CA LEU A 81 -16.13 -27.44 -10.93
C LEU A 81 -15.40 -28.38 -11.90
N THR A 82 -15.83 -28.39 -13.15
CA THR A 82 -15.14 -29.03 -14.27
C THR A 82 -14.59 -27.94 -15.19
N ILE A 83 -13.32 -28.05 -15.56
CA ILE A 83 -12.61 -27.14 -16.45
C ILE A 83 -12.07 -27.97 -17.60
N ASP A 84 -12.62 -27.79 -18.79
CA ASP A 84 -12.25 -28.51 -19.99
C ASP A 84 -11.43 -27.59 -20.90
N ALA A 85 -10.13 -27.88 -21.01
CA ALA A 85 -9.19 -27.17 -21.86
C ALA A 85 -8.71 -28.03 -23.05
N THR A 86 -9.46 -29.07 -23.43
CA THR A 86 -9.05 -30.05 -24.45
C THR A 86 -8.78 -29.42 -25.82
N GLU A 87 -9.43 -28.32 -26.17
CA GLU A 87 -9.18 -27.60 -27.43
C GLU A 87 -7.76 -27.01 -27.54
N LEU A 88 -7.05 -26.93 -26.41
CA LEU A 88 -5.66 -26.45 -26.31
C LEU A 88 -4.63 -27.57 -26.40
N GLU A 89 -5.06 -28.83 -26.56
CA GLU A 89 -4.16 -29.95 -26.75
C GLU A 89 -3.27 -29.74 -27.99
N GLY A 90 -1.95 -29.88 -27.81
CA GLY A 90 -0.95 -29.61 -28.84
C GLY A 90 -0.69 -28.12 -29.13
N LYS A 91 -1.51 -27.19 -28.60
CA LYS A 91 -1.33 -25.73 -28.76
C LYS A 91 -0.70 -25.10 -27.51
N ALA A 92 -1.05 -25.59 -26.34
CA ALA A 92 -0.56 -25.11 -25.06
C ALA A 92 0.02 -26.24 -24.21
N LEU A 93 1.02 -25.89 -23.40
CA LEU A 93 1.49 -26.68 -22.28
C LEU A 93 0.74 -26.21 -21.03
N ILE A 94 -0.08 -27.10 -20.48
CA ILE A 94 -0.79 -26.86 -19.23
C ILE A 94 -0.17 -27.76 -18.16
N THR A 95 0.26 -27.16 -17.05
CA THR A 95 0.85 -27.91 -15.92
C THR A 95 0.30 -27.44 -14.58
N GLY A 96 0.62 -28.19 -13.55
CA GLY A 96 0.05 -28.01 -12.22
C GLY A 96 -1.35 -28.59 -12.10
N ASP A 97 -1.72 -28.80 -10.85
CA ASP A 97 -2.99 -29.30 -10.34
C ASP A 97 -3.23 -28.60 -9.00
N GLY A 98 -3.60 -27.31 -9.08
CA GLY A 98 -3.72 -26.46 -7.90
C GLY A 98 -4.82 -26.92 -6.93
N GLY A 99 -4.55 -26.85 -5.62
CA GLY A 99 -5.55 -26.91 -4.56
C GLY A 99 -6.41 -28.19 -4.53
N ALA A 100 -7.73 -28.02 -4.66
CA ALA A 100 -8.74 -29.09 -4.58
C ALA A 100 -9.04 -29.76 -5.93
N CYS A 101 -8.17 -29.56 -6.93
CA CYS A 101 -8.37 -30.03 -8.30
C CYS A 101 -7.62 -31.32 -8.57
N SER A 102 -8.25 -32.21 -9.33
CA SER A 102 -7.64 -33.39 -9.94
C SER A 102 -7.62 -33.23 -11.46
N ARG A 103 -6.64 -33.84 -12.14
CA ARG A 103 -6.44 -33.68 -13.57
C ARG A 103 -6.48 -35.01 -14.32
N SER A 104 -7.15 -35.00 -15.46
CA SER A 104 -7.10 -36.07 -16.47
C SER A 104 -6.88 -35.44 -17.84
N GLY A 105 -5.64 -35.48 -18.35
CA GLY A 105 -5.25 -34.78 -19.57
C GLY A 105 -5.40 -33.26 -19.42
N TYR A 106 -6.25 -32.67 -20.25
CA TYR A 106 -6.60 -31.25 -20.25
C TYR A 106 -7.92 -30.93 -19.52
N VAL A 107 -8.49 -31.91 -18.81
CA VAL A 107 -9.70 -31.72 -18.00
C VAL A 107 -9.33 -31.70 -16.52
N TYR A 108 -9.75 -30.64 -15.83
CA TYR A 108 -9.57 -30.48 -14.39
C TYR A 108 -10.92 -30.58 -13.68
N THR A 109 -10.94 -31.29 -12.55
CA THR A 109 -12.12 -31.42 -11.70
C THR A 109 -11.78 -31.01 -10.29
N CYS A 110 -12.39 -29.93 -9.80
CA CYS A 110 -12.21 -29.40 -8.46
C CYS A 110 -13.49 -29.62 -7.64
N THR A 111 -13.34 -30.03 -6.38
CA THR A 111 -14.48 -30.32 -5.49
C THR A 111 -14.42 -29.52 -4.21
N TYR A 112 -15.51 -28.85 -3.86
CA TYR A 112 -15.66 -28.03 -2.67
C TYR A 112 -16.88 -28.51 -1.86
N THR A 113 -16.71 -28.71 -0.56
CA THR A 113 -17.82 -29.09 0.33
C THR A 113 -18.84 -27.97 0.49
N SER A 114 -18.37 -26.73 0.53
CA SER A 114 -19.17 -25.51 0.54
C SER A 114 -18.43 -24.35 -0.10
N ILE A 115 -19.19 -23.38 -0.61
CA ILE A 115 -18.74 -22.05 -1.03
C ILE A 115 -19.62 -21.05 -0.30
N ASP A 116 -18.96 -20.11 0.38
CA ASP A 116 -19.57 -19.17 1.31
C ASP A 116 -19.59 -17.73 0.77
N GLY A 117 -19.12 -17.53 -0.46
CA GLY A 117 -19.07 -16.25 -1.17
C GLY A 117 -18.16 -16.35 -2.39
N LEU A 118 -17.51 -15.24 -2.75
CA LEU A 118 -16.52 -15.22 -3.82
C LEU A 118 -15.33 -16.14 -3.48
N THR A 119 -15.03 -17.08 -4.37
CA THR A 119 -13.93 -18.05 -4.25
C THR A 119 -13.05 -17.99 -5.49
N SER A 120 -11.77 -17.71 -5.31
CA SER A 120 -10.79 -17.77 -6.39
C SER A 120 -10.29 -19.20 -6.58
N VAL A 121 -10.25 -19.66 -7.84
CA VAL A 121 -9.74 -20.98 -8.22
C VAL A 121 -8.62 -20.81 -9.23
N GLN A 122 -7.56 -21.58 -9.02
CA GLN A 122 -6.28 -21.43 -9.71
C GLN A 122 -5.83 -22.83 -10.12
N PRO A 123 -6.49 -23.38 -11.15
CA PRO A 123 -6.46 -24.80 -11.41
C PRO A 123 -5.11 -25.24 -12.00
N PHE A 124 -4.48 -24.36 -12.76
CA PHE A 124 -3.28 -24.66 -13.52
C PHE A 124 -2.58 -23.41 -14.01
N TYR A 125 -1.46 -23.69 -14.63
CA TYR A 125 -0.52 -22.79 -15.24
C TYR A 125 -0.47 -23.13 -16.74
N ILE A 126 -0.52 -22.13 -17.63
CA ILE A 126 -0.58 -22.33 -19.09
C ILE A 126 0.46 -21.49 -19.85
N LYS A 127 1.11 -22.09 -20.86
CA LYS A 127 1.96 -21.41 -21.86
C LYS A 127 1.80 -22.02 -23.24
N GLY A 128 2.20 -21.30 -24.29
CA GLY A 128 2.27 -21.82 -25.65
C GLY A 128 3.21 -23.03 -25.78
N ALA A 129 2.79 -24.02 -26.55
CA ALA A 129 3.64 -25.17 -26.86
C ALA A 129 4.74 -24.82 -27.87
N LYS A 130 5.83 -25.58 -27.84
CA LYS A 130 6.97 -25.37 -28.73
C LYS A 130 6.55 -25.44 -30.20
N GLY A 131 6.92 -24.41 -30.98
CA GLY A 131 6.63 -24.34 -32.41
C GLY A 131 5.23 -23.86 -32.78
N VAL A 132 4.38 -23.56 -31.79
CA VAL A 132 3.07 -22.95 -32.00
C VAL A 132 3.24 -21.45 -32.27
N LYS A 133 2.56 -20.95 -33.30
CA LYS A 133 2.60 -19.53 -33.67
C LYS A 133 1.69 -18.71 -32.77
N ALA A 134 2.07 -17.44 -32.54
CA ALA A 134 1.17 -16.46 -31.95
C ALA A 134 -0.17 -16.42 -32.71
N GLY A 135 -1.27 -16.30 -31.97
CA GLY A 135 -2.64 -16.29 -32.49
C GLY A 135 -3.30 -17.67 -32.57
N ALA A 136 -2.57 -18.77 -32.37
CA ALA A 136 -3.21 -20.07 -32.16
C ALA A 136 -4.13 -19.98 -30.94
N SER A 137 -5.32 -20.58 -31.00
CA SER A 137 -6.31 -20.44 -29.94
C SER A 137 -7.13 -21.70 -29.70
N GLY A 138 -7.85 -21.73 -28.59
CA GLY A 138 -8.81 -22.75 -28.21
C GLY A 138 -9.60 -22.29 -26.99
N ASP A 139 -10.80 -22.84 -26.81
CA ASP A 139 -11.66 -22.47 -25.70
C ASP A 139 -11.37 -23.31 -24.45
N ILE A 140 -11.57 -22.68 -23.29
CA ILE A 140 -11.63 -23.36 -22.00
C ILE A 140 -13.07 -23.23 -21.52
N HIS A 141 -13.74 -24.36 -21.34
CA HIS A 141 -15.12 -24.41 -20.85
C HIS A 141 -15.15 -24.74 -19.36
N TYR A 142 -15.88 -23.92 -18.60
CA TYR A 142 -16.09 -24.14 -17.17
C TYR A 142 -17.53 -24.56 -16.92
N THR A 143 -17.71 -25.58 -16.08
CA THR A 143 -19.03 -26.00 -15.59
C THR A 143 -18.95 -26.26 -14.10
N ALA A 144 -19.64 -25.46 -13.31
CA ALA A 144 -19.75 -25.64 -11.87
C ALA A 144 -21.16 -26.09 -11.51
N VAL A 145 -21.27 -27.22 -10.82
CA VAL A 145 -22.56 -27.78 -10.37
C VAL A 145 -22.60 -27.77 -8.85
N SER A 146 -23.68 -27.24 -8.29
CA SER A 146 -23.97 -27.22 -6.85
C SER A 146 -25.21 -28.06 -6.55
N SER A 147 -25.23 -28.67 -5.36
CA SER A 147 -26.40 -29.44 -4.90
C SER A 147 -27.62 -28.56 -4.53
N ASN A 148 -27.41 -27.27 -4.23
CA ASN A 148 -28.46 -26.35 -3.81
C ASN A 148 -28.46 -25.00 -4.54
N ALA A 149 -27.50 -24.75 -5.44
CA ALA A 149 -27.34 -23.45 -6.10
C ALA A 149 -27.36 -23.50 -7.65
N GLY A 150 -27.82 -24.63 -8.21
CA GLY A 150 -27.93 -24.83 -9.64
C GLY A 150 -26.58 -25.12 -10.33
N THR A 151 -26.55 -24.88 -11.65
CA THR A 151 -25.36 -25.03 -12.50
C THR A 151 -24.98 -23.69 -13.10
N ALA A 152 -23.68 -23.41 -13.13
CA ALA A 152 -23.09 -22.25 -13.78
C ALA A 152 -22.10 -22.69 -14.85
N THR A 153 -22.05 -21.95 -15.95
CA THR A 153 -21.12 -22.20 -17.05
C THR A 153 -20.46 -20.90 -17.49
N ALA A 154 -19.22 -20.98 -17.92
CA ALA A 154 -18.52 -19.88 -18.56
C ALA A 154 -17.58 -20.43 -19.64
N THR A 155 -17.06 -19.58 -20.49
CA THR A 155 -16.05 -19.94 -21.48
C THR A 155 -15.01 -18.84 -21.58
N THR A 156 -13.74 -19.22 -21.65
CA THR A 156 -12.62 -18.32 -21.89
C THR A 156 -11.98 -18.69 -23.21
N HIS A 157 -11.92 -17.73 -24.14
CA HIS A 157 -11.18 -17.89 -25.38
C HIS A 157 -9.69 -17.68 -25.13
N THR A 158 -8.90 -18.75 -25.20
CA THR A 158 -7.47 -18.68 -24.92
C THR A 158 -6.68 -18.51 -26.21
N ILE A 159 -5.77 -17.53 -26.23
CA ILE A 159 -4.93 -17.21 -27.39
C ILE A 159 -3.45 -17.32 -26.98
N ILE A 160 -2.67 -18.07 -27.76
CA ILE A 160 -1.22 -18.21 -27.60
C ILE A 160 -0.53 -16.95 -28.11
N GLY A 161 0.27 -16.32 -27.26
CA GLY A 161 0.76 -14.96 -27.50
C GLY A 161 -0.35 -13.93 -27.31
N GLY A 162 0.03 -12.66 -27.20
CA GLY A 162 -0.93 -11.58 -26.99
C GLY A 162 -0.34 -10.20 -27.19
N PRO A 163 -1.17 -9.16 -27.07
CA PRO A 163 -0.66 -7.80 -26.91
C PRO A 163 0.31 -7.73 -25.74
N LYS A 164 1.46 -7.10 -25.94
CA LYS A 164 2.41 -6.78 -24.86
C LYS A 164 2.41 -5.27 -24.69
N LEU A 165 1.49 -4.80 -23.86
CA LEU A 165 1.33 -3.38 -23.58
C LEU A 165 2.40 -2.91 -22.61
N LEU A 166 3.38 -2.18 -23.13
CA LEU A 166 4.39 -1.50 -22.33
C LEU A 166 4.04 -0.04 -22.18
N THR A 167 4.33 0.49 -21.01
CA THR A 167 4.06 1.89 -20.66
C THR A 167 5.33 2.71 -20.77
N GLN A 168 5.19 3.97 -21.14
CA GLN A 168 6.32 4.88 -21.32
C GLN A 168 7.08 5.08 -20.00
N ARG A 169 8.40 5.27 -20.10
CA ARG A 169 9.15 5.84 -18.98
C ARG A 169 8.94 7.34 -18.94
N GLU A 170 8.17 7.80 -17.96
CA GLU A 170 7.88 9.22 -17.78
C GLU A 170 9.05 9.97 -17.15
N LYS A 171 9.13 11.26 -17.45
CA LYS A 171 10.00 12.18 -16.71
C LYS A 171 9.41 12.42 -15.33
N LYS A 172 10.29 12.61 -14.34
CA LYS A 172 9.85 13.04 -13.00
C LYS A 172 9.20 14.41 -13.08
N VAL A 173 8.13 14.61 -12.31
CA VAL A 173 7.53 15.91 -12.07
C VAL A 173 8.14 16.47 -10.79
N THR A 174 8.79 17.63 -10.87
CA THR A 174 9.56 18.19 -9.76
C THR A 174 9.20 19.64 -9.50
N GLY A 175 9.24 20.05 -8.23
CA GLY A 175 9.04 21.45 -7.85
C GLY A 175 7.58 21.91 -7.97
N VAL A 176 6.62 20.97 -7.91
CA VAL A 176 5.20 21.33 -7.79
C VAL A 176 5.02 22.16 -6.52
N ALA A 177 4.35 23.31 -6.60
CA ALA A 177 4.04 24.07 -5.40
C ALA A 177 3.13 23.26 -4.46
N PRO A 178 3.23 23.40 -3.13
CA PRO A 178 2.17 22.95 -2.22
C PRO A 178 0.78 23.39 -2.72
N GLY A 179 -0.19 22.48 -2.79
CA GLY A 179 -1.51 22.78 -3.34
C GLY A 179 -1.55 22.95 -4.87
N GLY A 180 -0.42 22.77 -5.55
CA GLY A 180 -0.23 23.09 -6.96
C GLY A 180 -0.78 22.05 -7.91
N ASN A 181 -1.07 22.51 -9.14
CA ASN A 181 -1.52 21.65 -10.24
C ASN A 181 -0.36 21.26 -11.15
N PHE A 182 -0.45 20.09 -11.76
CA PHE A 182 0.48 19.62 -12.78
C PHE A 182 -0.17 18.61 -13.72
N ASP A 183 0.45 18.42 -14.88
CA ASP A 183 -0.07 17.60 -15.95
C ASP A 183 0.90 16.46 -16.28
N ILE A 184 0.34 15.30 -16.63
CA ILE A 184 1.09 14.20 -17.26
C ILE A 184 0.38 13.76 -18.54
N THR A 185 1.12 13.27 -19.54
CA THR A 185 0.52 12.70 -20.75
C THR A 185 1.18 11.37 -21.07
N PRO A 186 0.85 10.31 -20.31
CA PRO A 186 1.51 9.03 -20.52
C PRO A 186 1.22 8.41 -21.87
N ALA A 187 2.03 7.42 -22.23
CA ALA A 187 1.86 6.65 -23.45
C ALA A 187 1.95 5.14 -23.21
N VAL A 188 1.40 4.40 -24.16
CA VAL A 188 1.37 2.94 -24.22
C VAL A 188 1.82 2.47 -25.59
N ALA A 189 2.61 1.39 -25.63
CA ALA A 189 3.05 0.74 -26.84
C ALA A 189 2.67 -0.74 -26.81
N ASN A 190 2.21 -1.28 -27.94
CA ASN A 190 2.08 -2.72 -28.09
C ASN A 190 3.36 -3.28 -28.72
N THR A 191 4.18 -3.92 -27.89
CA THR A 191 5.41 -4.61 -28.31
C THR A 191 5.20 -6.11 -28.56
N GLY A 192 3.95 -6.57 -28.42
CA GLY A 192 3.57 -7.96 -28.60
C GLY A 192 3.29 -8.27 -30.07
N PRO A 193 3.18 -9.55 -30.42
CA PRO A 193 2.94 -9.97 -31.80
C PRO A 193 1.48 -9.87 -32.24
N LEU A 194 0.54 -9.67 -31.31
CA LEU A 194 -0.90 -9.60 -31.60
C LEU A 194 -1.47 -8.23 -31.26
N ALA A 195 -2.47 -7.80 -32.02
CA ALA A 195 -3.22 -6.58 -31.77
C ALA A 195 -4.08 -6.71 -30.51
N ALA A 196 -4.39 -5.58 -29.87
CA ALA A 196 -5.50 -5.46 -28.93
C ALA A 196 -6.74 -4.97 -29.70
N PRO A 197 -7.55 -5.86 -30.29
CA PRO A 197 -8.54 -5.48 -31.31
C PRO A 197 -9.74 -4.70 -30.74
N ARG A 198 -10.01 -4.85 -29.44
CA ARG A 198 -11.05 -4.11 -28.73
C ARG A 198 -10.53 -2.85 -28.06
N GLY A 199 -9.25 -2.51 -28.28
CA GLY A 199 -8.53 -1.47 -27.58
C GLY A 199 -8.09 -1.86 -26.17
N ILE A 200 -7.96 -0.88 -25.29
CA ILE A 200 -7.31 -1.03 -23.99
C ILE A 200 -8.10 -0.39 -22.85
N GLY A 201 -7.96 -0.99 -21.67
CA GLY A 201 -8.31 -0.34 -20.41
C GLY A 201 -7.07 0.30 -19.80
N VAL A 202 -7.29 1.41 -19.09
CA VAL A 202 -6.24 2.13 -18.35
C VAL A 202 -6.75 2.37 -16.94
N LYS A 203 -5.95 1.96 -15.94
CA LYS A 203 -6.16 2.30 -14.53
C LYS A 203 -5.03 3.20 -14.09
N LEU A 204 -5.34 4.43 -13.73
CA LEU A 204 -4.40 5.42 -13.22
C LEU A 204 -4.71 5.72 -11.76
N PHE A 205 -3.73 5.66 -10.87
CA PHE A 205 -3.90 5.93 -9.45
C PHE A 205 -2.70 6.66 -8.87
N GLY A 206 -2.98 7.60 -7.97
CA GLY A 206 -1.95 8.33 -7.22
C GLY A 206 -1.87 7.85 -5.78
N GLU A 207 -0.70 7.98 -5.18
CA GLU A 207 -0.55 7.90 -3.72
C GLU A 207 -1.34 9.02 -3.00
N GLU A 208 -1.54 8.85 -1.69
CA GLU A 208 -2.21 9.83 -0.85
C GLU A 208 -1.60 11.24 -1.00
N GLY A 209 -2.45 12.26 -0.95
CA GLY A 209 -2.06 13.65 -1.19
C GLY A 209 -2.12 14.08 -2.65
N LEU A 210 -2.31 13.15 -3.60
CA LEU A 210 -2.67 13.51 -4.97
C LEU A 210 -4.19 13.57 -5.15
N LYS A 211 -4.65 14.31 -6.15
CA LYS A 211 -6.02 14.27 -6.67
C LYS A 211 -5.97 14.29 -8.18
N VAL A 212 -6.78 13.47 -8.84
CA VAL A 212 -6.93 13.45 -10.31
C VAL A 212 -8.20 14.20 -10.69
N ALA A 213 -8.16 15.01 -11.75
CA ALA A 213 -9.35 15.67 -12.28
C ALA A 213 -10.32 14.66 -12.92
N GLU A 214 -11.58 14.68 -12.49
CA GLU A 214 -12.61 13.70 -12.84
C GLU A 214 -13.38 14.08 -14.12
N GLN A 215 -12.65 14.46 -15.18
CA GLN A 215 -13.24 15.20 -16.30
C GLN A 215 -13.60 14.35 -17.52
N TYR A 216 -12.88 13.27 -17.80
CA TYR A 216 -13.04 12.54 -19.07
C TYR A 216 -14.24 11.59 -19.08
N SER A 217 -15.10 11.69 -20.11
CA SER A 217 -16.37 10.96 -20.19
C SER A 217 -16.24 9.45 -20.38
N ASN A 218 -15.13 8.98 -20.95
CA ASN A 218 -14.80 7.56 -21.07
C ASN A 218 -14.13 6.99 -19.80
N CYS A 219 -14.19 7.72 -18.68
CA CYS A 219 -13.56 7.35 -17.44
C CYS A 219 -14.54 7.34 -16.26
N ARG A 220 -14.31 6.41 -15.33
CA ARG A 220 -14.93 6.36 -14.02
C ARG A 220 -13.88 6.58 -12.94
N TYR A 221 -14.27 7.20 -11.84
CA TYR A 221 -13.35 7.64 -10.79
C TYR A 221 -13.78 7.14 -9.42
N ARG A 222 -12.78 6.82 -8.61
CA ARG A 222 -12.90 6.55 -7.18
C ARG A 222 -12.09 7.62 -6.42
N PRO A 223 -12.74 8.51 -5.65
CA PRO A 223 -12.07 9.67 -5.07
C PRO A 223 -11.20 9.35 -3.84
N MET A 224 -11.54 8.34 -3.04
CA MET A 224 -10.83 7.98 -1.80
C MET A 224 -10.82 6.45 -1.59
N PRO A 225 -9.87 5.89 -0.82
CA PRO A 225 -8.74 6.55 -0.15
C PRO A 225 -7.56 6.91 -1.08
N GLN A 226 -7.51 6.35 -2.30
CA GLN A 226 -6.52 6.69 -3.33
C GLN A 226 -7.27 7.15 -4.58
N PRO A 227 -7.00 8.37 -5.10
CA PRO A 227 -7.67 8.85 -6.30
C PRO A 227 -7.31 7.94 -7.46
N THR A 228 -8.33 7.29 -8.02
CA THR A 228 -8.17 6.33 -9.09
C THR A 228 -9.08 6.69 -10.26
N ALA A 229 -8.57 6.61 -11.47
CA ALA A 229 -9.31 6.73 -12.71
C ALA A 229 -9.23 5.40 -13.48
N TYR A 230 -10.37 4.92 -13.93
CA TYR A 230 -10.51 3.78 -14.81
C TYR A 230 -11.10 4.25 -16.13
N CYS A 231 -10.36 4.11 -17.23
CA CYS A 231 -10.80 4.53 -18.56
C CYS A 231 -10.73 3.39 -19.56
N THR A 232 -11.59 3.45 -20.57
CA THR A 232 -11.57 2.52 -21.69
C THR A 232 -11.41 3.25 -23.00
N PHE A 233 -10.62 2.66 -23.89
CA PHE A 233 -10.36 3.15 -25.24
C PHE A 233 -10.64 2.00 -26.20
N ASP A 234 -11.53 2.20 -27.16
CA ASP A 234 -11.93 1.17 -28.13
C ASP A 234 -11.04 1.14 -29.38
N THR A 235 -10.08 2.06 -29.49
CA THR A 235 -9.12 2.13 -30.58
C THR A 235 -8.22 0.89 -30.57
N PRO A 236 -8.19 0.08 -31.64
CA PRO A 236 -7.30 -1.07 -31.74
C PRO A 236 -5.83 -0.65 -31.63
N ILE A 237 -5.04 -1.42 -30.84
CA ILE A 237 -3.60 -1.17 -30.70
C ILE A 237 -2.83 -2.27 -31.44
N GLU A 238 -2.37 -1.94 -32.64
CA GLU A 238 -1.66 -2.86 -33.53
C GLU A 238 -0.25 -3.22 -33.03
N PRO A 239 0.29 -4.40 -33.38
CA PRO A 239 1.68 -4.76 -33.09
C PRO A 239 2.68 -3.69 -33.56
N GLY A 240 3.62 -3.33 -32.69
CA GLY A 240 4.67 -2.36 -33.00
C GLY A 240 4.22 -0.89 -33.01
N THR A 241 2.99 -0.59 -32.61
CA THR A 241 2.47 0.79 -32.54
C THR A 241 2.49 1.33 -31.11
N ALA A 242 2.50 2.67 -30.99
CA ALA A 242 2.43 3.36 -29.71
C ALA A 242 1.53 4.59 -29.80
N TYR A 243 0.87 4.89 -28.68
CA TYR A 243 -0.07 5.98 -28.55
C TYR A 243 0.15 6.70 -27.21
N ALA A 244 0.21 8.03 -27.25
CA ALA A 244 0.05 8.86 -26.08
C ALA A 244 -1.43 9.23 -25.91
N PHE A 245 -1.84 9.64 -24.71
CA PHE A 245 -3.13 10.28 -24.56
C PHE A 245 -3.16 11.61 -25.33
N ASP A 246 -4.31 11.93 -25.95
CA ASP A 246 -4.43 13.13 -26.78
C ASP A 246 -4.43 14.41 -25.95
N LYS A 247 -4.93 14.33 -24.71
CA LYS A 247 -5.01 15.38 -23.70
C LYS A 247 -4.26 14.96 -22.41
N PRO A 248 -3.83 15.92 -21.58
CA PRO A 248 -3.13 15.62 -20.33
C PRO A 248 -4.07 15.14 -19.22
N TRP A 249 -3.56 14.33 -18.31
CA TRP A 249 -4.20 14.10 -17.02
C TRP A 249 -3.81 15.22 -16.07
N HIS A 250 -4.81 15.90 -15.51
CA HIS A 250 -4.58 16.97 -14.55
C HIS A 250 -4.60 16.42 -13.14
N PHE A 251 -3.59 16.79 -12.37
CA PHE A 251 -3.47 16.46 -10.96
C PHE A 251 -3.30 17.70 -10.11
N THR A 252 -3.75 17.59 -8.86
CA THR A 252 -3.48 18.56 -7.79
C THR A 252 -2.75 17.83 -6.66
N ALA A 253 -1.64 18.39 -6.19
CA ALA A 253 -0.97 17.95 -4.97
C ALA A 253 -1.61 18.63 -3.75
N SER A 254 -1.71 17.94 -2.61
CA SER A 254 -2.09 18.54 -1.35
C SER A 254 -1.01 19.50 -0.85
N ASP A 255 -1.37 20.34 0.12
CA ASP A 255 -0.44 21.33 0.68
C ASP A 255 0.71 20.68 1.44
N ASP A 256 0.51 19.51 2.03
CA ASP A 256 1.51 18.80 2.84
C ASP A 256 2.31 17.76 2.03
N LEU A 257 1.87 17.37 0.84
CA LEU A 257 2.55 16.32 0.07
C LEU A 257 3.99 16.70 -0.24
N MET A 258 4.96 15.84 0.08
CA MET A 258 6.37 16.04 -0.29
C MET A 258 6.79 15.24 -1.52
N TYR A 259 6.41 13.96 -1.54
CA TYR A 259 6.76 12.98 -2.58
C TYR A 259 5.57 12.06 -2.82
N ALA A 260 5.31 11.73 -4.09
CA ALA A 260 4.31 10.75 -4.46
C ALA A 260 4.73 9.99 -5.72
N THR A 261 4.02 8.90 -5.97
CA THR A 261 4.07 8.16 -7.22
C THR A 261 2.66 8.13 -7.83
N ILE A 262 2.57 8.43 -9.11
CA ILE A 262 1.40 8.11 -9.93
C ILE A 262 1.73 6.82 -10.66
N SER A 263 0.86 5.82 -10.59
CA SER A 263 0.98 4.59 -11.36
C SER A 263 -0.14 4.54 -12.40
N TYR A 264 0.16 3.99 -13.57
CA TYR A 264 -0.83 3.71 -14.60
C TYR A 264 -0.59 2.33 -15.21
N LEU A 265 -1.63 1.51 -15.16
CA LEU A 265 -1.65 0.13 -15.64
C LEU A 265 -2.53 0.06 -16.87
N THR A 266 -2.14 -0.79 -17.82
CA THR A 266 -2.86 -0.98 -19.08
C THR A 266 -3.07 -2.45 -19.36
N TRP A 267 -4.23 -2.81 -19.89
CA TRP A 267 -4.53 -4.19 -20.33
C TRP A 267 -5.39 -4.15 -21.60
N PRO A 268 -5.33 -5.19 -22.45
CA PRO A 268 -6.24 -5.31 -23.59
C PRO A 268 -7.68 -5.55 -23.13
N LEU A 269 -8.66 -4.83 -23.69
CA LEU A 269 -10.07 -5.01 -23.32
C LEU A 269 -10.57 -6.41 -23.69
N GLY A 270 -11.39 -6.98 -22.81
CA GLY A 270 -11.85 -8.38 -22.89
C GLY A 270 -10.88 -9.40 -22.29
N SER A 271 -9.71 -8.96 -21.81
CA SER A 271 -8.73 -9.82 -21.13
C SER A 271 -8.20 -9.15 -19.87
N GLY A 272 -7.68 -9.95 -18.94
CA GLY A 272 -7.29 -9.50 -17.61
C GLY A 272 -8.49 -9.27 -16.70
N ASN A 273 -8.24 -9.19 -15.39
CA ASN A 273 -9.23 -8.76 -14.40
C ASN A 273 -8.77 -7.43 -13.79
N PRO A 274 -9.24 -6.27 -14.28
CA PRO A 274 -8.84 -4.98 -13.71
C PRO A 274 -9.40 -4.73 -12.31
N TRP A 275 -10.35 -5.57 -11.87
CA TRP A 275 -11.07 -5.48 -10.60
C TRP A 275 -10.55 -6.49 -9.57
N GLN A 276 -9.43 -7.18 -9.83
CA GLN A 276 -8.90 -8.23 -8.95
C GLN A 276 -8.75 -7.77 -7.48
N TYR A 277 -8.48 -6.49 -7.27
CA TYR A 277 -8.28 -5.88 -5.94
C TYR A 277 -9.22 -4.70 -5.66
N ASP A 278 -10.18 -4.44 -6.54
CA ASP A 278 -11.06 -3.28 -6.45
C ASP A 278 -12.51 -3.68 -6.73
N ASP A 279 -13.45 -3.08 -6.00
CA ASP A 279 -14.86 -3.19 -6.35
C ASP A 279 -15.21 -2.15 -7.43
N PRO A 280 -15.70 -2.56 -8.62
CA PRO A 280 -16.18 -1.61 -9.63
C PRO A 280 -17.30 -0.68 -9.12
N ALA A 281 -18.03 -1.06 -8.07
CA ALA A 281 -19.04 -0.21 -7.43
C ALA A 281 -18.44 1.02 -6.75
N ASP A 282 -17.16 0.98 -6.33
CA ASP A 282 -16.47 2.11 -5.70
C ASP A 282 -16.19 3.25 -6.69
N TYR A 283 -16.24 2.97 -8.00
CA TYR A 283 -16.03 3.93 -9.07
C TYR A 283 -17.33 4.72 -9.36
N THR A 284 -17.76 5.48 -8.36
CA THR A 284 -19.08 6.12 -8.30
C THR A 284 -19.21 7.36 -9.18
N ILE A 285 -18.09 7.94 -9.62
CA ILE A 285 -18.09 9.19 -10.40
C ILE A 285 -17.81 8.85 -11.86
N THR A 286 -18.62 9.39 -12.77
CA THR A 286 -18.39 9.32 -14.22
C THR A 286 -18.05 10.71 -14.72
N GLY A 287 -16.98 10.82 -15.51
CA GLY A 287 -16.59 12.12 -16.07
C GLY A 287 -17.65 12.64 -17.04
N SER A 288 -17.73 13.97 -17.18
CA SER A 288 -18.76 14.63 -17.99
C SER A 288 -18.21 15.60 -19.05
N GLY A 289 -16.89 15.76 -19.10
CA GLY A 289 -16.17 16.55 -20.09
C GLY A 289 -15.93 15.79 -21.40
N PRO A 290 -15.06 16.31 -22.29
CA PRO A 290 -14.74 15.65 -23.54
C PRO A 290 -14.10 14.29 -23.30
N GLU A 291 -14.21 13.39 -24.27
CA GLU A 291 -13.56 12.08 -24.22
C GLU A 291 -12.03 12.23 -24.26
N LEU A 292 -11.31 11.41 -23.48
CA LEU A 292 -9.87 11.26 -23.60
C LEU A 292 -9.57 10.32 -24.77
N GLY A 293 -8.80 10.78 -25.74
CA GLY A 293 -8.43 10.01 -26.93
C GLY A 293 -6.99 9.52 -26.91
N LEU A 294 -6.60 8.83 -27.98
CA LEU A 294 -5.24 8.36 -28.23
C LEU A 294 -4.67 9.05 -29.47
N LYS A 295 -3.40 9.48 -29.40
CA LYS A 295 -2.65 10.04 -30.53
C LYS A 295 -1.41 9.18 -30.82
N PRO A 296 -1.13 8.81 -32.08
CA PRO A 296 0.06 8.04 -32.43
C PRO A 296 1.35 8.74 -32.01
N VAL A 297 2.32 7.97 -31.52
CA VAL A 297 3.68 8.42 -31.19
C VAL A 297 4.71 7.38 -31.65
N PRO A 298 6.00 7.74 -31.79
CA PRO A 298 7.03 6.76 -32.07
C PRO A 298 7.07 5.65 -31.00
N ALA A 299 7.17 4.38 -31.42
CA ALA A 299 7.24 3.22 -30.52
C ALA A 299 8.61 3.01 -29.86
N SER A 300 9.23 4.11 -29.42
CA SER A 300 10.53 4.14 -28.74
C SER A 300 10.38 4.70 -27.33
N GLY A 301 11.18 4.22 -26.36
CA GLY A 301 11.13 4.72 -24.97
C GLY A 301 10.17 3.96 -24.05
N PHE A 302 9.83 2.72 -24.41
CA PHE A 302 8.95 1.81 -23.66
C PHE A 302 9.78 0.65 -23.11
N PRO A 303 10.42 0.80 -21.93
CA PRO A 303 11.14 -0.29 -21.29
C PRO A 303 10.18 -1.36 -20.74
N ASP A 304 10.68 -2.54 -20.43
CA ASP A 304 9.89 -3.58 -19.74
C ASP A 304 9.38 -3.14 -18.35
N PHE A 305 9.97 -2.09 -17.78
CA PHE A 305 9.55 -1.48 -16.51
C PHE A 305 9.32 0.04 -16.68
N GLY A 306 8.04 0.41 -16.86
CA GLY A 306 7.50 1.76 -16.96
C GLY A 306 6.19 1.89 -16.18
N GLY A 307 5.35 2.88 -16.51
CA GLY A 307 4.00 2.93 -15.95
C GLY A 307 3.88 3.66 -14.63
N PHE A 308 4.89 4.46 -14.26
CA PHE A 308 4.83 5.31 -13.10
C PHE A 308 5.49 6.66 -13.34
N VAL A 309 5.06 7.65 -12.58
CA VAL A 309 5.60 9.02 -12.55
C VAL A 309 5.95 9.36 -11.12
N GLU A 310 7.21 9.71 -10.88
CA GLU A 310 7.60 10.27 -9.59
C GLU A 310 7.26 11.74 -9.55
N VAL A 311 6.56 12.14 -8.49
CA VAL A 311 6.18 13.52 -8.22
C VAL A 311 6.91 13.98 -6.96
N SER A 312 7.51 15.16 -7.03
CA SER A 312 8.05 15.86 -5.86
C SER A 312 7.56 17.29 -5.85
N THR A 313 7.10 17.73 -4.68
CA THR A 313 6.71 19.11 -4.47
C THR A 313 7.88 19.93 -3.93
N ALA A 314 7.69 21.24 -3.79
CA ALA A 314 8.60 22.13 -3.07
C ALA A 314 8.40 22.12 -1.54
N GLN A 315 7.50 21.28 -1.01
CA GLN A 315 7.18 21.21 0.42
C GLN A 315 8.36 20.68 1.26
N ARG A 316 8.43 21.09 2.52
CA ARG A 316 9.49 20.78 3.48
C ARG A 316 8.87 20.21 4.75
N ALA A 317 9.60 19.36 5.45
CA ALA A 317 9.23 18.89 6.77
C ALA A 317 10.35 19.17 7.76
N ASP A 318 9.97 19.67 8.92
CA ASP A 318 10.83 19.95 10.08
C ASP A 318 10.84 18.72 11.00
N TYR A 319 11.96 18.01 11.07
CA TYR A 319 12.05 16.83 11.93
C TYR A 319 12.80 17.15 13.23
N GLN A 320 12.03 17.26 14.31
CA GLN A 320 12.51 17.72 15.61
C GLN A 320 12.91 16.54 16.49
N ALA A 321 14.14 16.52 16.99
CA ALA A 321 14.58 15.53 17.97
C ALA A 321 13.87 15.71 19.31
N LEU A 322 13.44 14.60 19.89
CA LEU A 322 12.77 14.55 21.19
C LEU A 322 13.72 13.90 22.21
N GLY A 323 14.46 14.75 22.91
CA GLY A 323 15.36 14.37 24.00
C GLY A 323 14.63 14.08 25.31
N GLY A 324 15.38 13.86 26.39
CA GLY A 324 14.79 13.47 27.66
C GLY A 324 15.73 13.58 28.86
N GLN A 325 15.25 13.15 30.02
CA GLN A 325 16.04 13.11 31.25
C GLN A 325 15.92 11.75 31.95
N VAL A 326 17.06 11.10 32.14
CA VAL A 326 17.19 9.89 32.96
C VAL A 326 17.35 10.33 34.41
N THR A 327 16.35 10.06 35.25
CA THR A 327 16.41 10.38 36.70
C THR A 327 16.35 9.11 37.54
N GLY A 328 17.37 8.86 38.36
CA GLY A 328 17.36 7.67 39.20
C GLY A 328 18.60 7.50 40.08
N LYS A 329 18.64 6.38 40.81
CA LYS A 329 19.81 5.96 41.60
C LYS A 329 20.70 5.04 40.76
N VAL A 330 22.00 5.00 41.08
CA VAL A 330 22.91 4.01 40.49
C VAL A 330 22.37 2.59 40.72
N GLY A 331 22.45 1.75 39.69
CA GLY A 331 21.94 0.38 39.65
C GLY A 331 20.47 0.25 39.25
N ARG A 332 19.73 1.35 39.06
CA ARG A 332 18.34 1.33 38.60
C ARG A 332 18.24 1.45 37.08
N THR A 333 17.21 0.82 36.53
CA THR A 333 16.78 0.99 35.14
C THR A 333 15.57 1.89 35.10
N VAL A 334 15.60 2.91 34.25
CA VAL A 334 14.59 3.97 34.16
C VAL A 334 14.06 4.01 32.72
N PRO A 335 12.73 4.01 32.51
CA PRO A 335 12.15 4.21 31.18
C PRO A 335 12.21 5.70 30.81
N VAL A 336 12.61 6.00 29.57
CA VAL A 336 12.62 7.35 29.00
C VAL A 336 12.08 7.29 27.58
N ASN A 337 11.12 8.16 27.25
CA ASN A 337 10.60 8.28 25.89
C ASN A 337 11.50 9.21 25.08
N LEU A 338 12.04 8.70 23.98
CA LEU A 338 12.93 9.42 23.08
C LEU A 338 12.48 9.15 21.65
N GLY A 339 12.67 10.11 20.75
CA GLY A 339 12.20 9.95 19.38
C GLY A 339 12.29 11.21 18.54
N VAL A 340 11.37 11.33 17.60
CA VAL A 340 11.30 12.42 16.63
C VAL A 340 9.86 12.88 16.45
N LYS A 341 9.68 14.17 16.21
CA LYS A 341 8.40 14.76 15.80
C LYS A 341 8.55 15.37 14.42
N ASN A 342 7.55 15.18 13.56
CA ASN A 342 7.41 16.00 12.37
C ASN A 342 6.68 17.30 12.75
N GLY A 343 7.41 18.41 12.84
CA GLY A 343 6.88 19.75 13.05
C GLY A 343 6.03 20.27 11.88
N GLY A 344 6.10 19.62 10.72
CA GLY A 344 5.40 20.00 9.50
C GLY A 344 6.12 21.12 8.72
N PRO A 345 5.43 21.74 7.75
CA PRO A 345 4.08 21.43 7.31
C PRO A 345 4.02 20.22 6.33
N GLY A 346 5.16 19.68 5.89
CA GLY A 346 5.23 18.55 4.98
C GLY A 346 4.98 17.19 5.63
N SER A 347 4.32 16.32 4.88
CA SER A 347 4.08 14.91 5.18
C SER A 347 4.92 14.02 4.27
N MET A 348 5.63 13.08 4.87
CA MET A 348 6.43 12.09 4.16
C MET A 348 5.63 10.79 4.01
N ASN A 349 5.54 10.26 2.80
CA ASN A 349 5.00 8.91 2.55
C ASN A 349 5.93 8.18 1.58
N LEU A 350 6.67 7.21 2.11
CA LEU A 350 7.63 6.41 1.36
C LEU A 350 7.35 4.90 1.50
N TYR A 351 6.12 4.51 1.90
CA TYR A 351 5.74 3.11 2.11
C TYR A 351 5.99 2.21 0.89
N SER A 352 5.72 2.72 -0.32
CA SER A 352 5.96 2.00 -1.57
C SER A 352 7.43 1.99 -2.00
N ARG A 353 8.34 2.58 -1.20
CA ARG A 353 9.74 2.81 -1.58
C ARG A 353 10.68 2.02 -0.68
N PRO A 354 11.71 1.35 -1.25
CA PRO A 354 12.70 0.66 -0.45
C PRO A 354 13.51 1.66 0.40
N GLY A 355 14.13 1.19 1.48
CA GLY A 355 15.07 1.98 2.29
C GLY A 355 14.68 2.03 3.76
N GLN A 356 15.09 3.12 4.44
CA GLN A 356 14.98 3.34 5.90
C GLN A 356 13.78 4.22 6.26
N GLY A 357 12.58 3.87 5.79
CA GLY A 357 11.34 4.59 6.07
C GLY A 357 11.41 6.06 5.68
N SER A 358 10.86 6.94 6.52
CA SER A 358 10.96 8.40 6.34
C SER A 358 12.31 8.98 6.76
N GLY A 359 13.20 8.17 7.32
CA GLY A 359 14.48 8.56 7.89
C GLY A 359 14.84 7.68 9.09
N VAL A 360 15.91 8.04 9.78
CA VAL A 360 16.27 7.40 11.05
C VAL A 360 16.53 8.47 12.10
N TYR A 361 16.44 8.09 13.37
CA TYR A 361 17.00 8.88 14.46
C TYR A 361 17.95 8.01 15.27
N ARG A 362 19.03 8.65 15.73
CA ARG A 362 20.09 8.02 16.50
C ARG A 362 19.97 8.41 17.96
N VAL A 363 20.09 7.43 18.85
CA VAL A 363 20.02 7.64 20.30
C VAL A 363 21.31 7.21 20.94
N THR A 364 21.98 8.15 21.60
CA THR A 364 23.19 7.92 22.40
C THR A 364 22.84 8.13 23.88
N PRO A 365 23.04 7.12 24.75
CA PRO A 365 22.75 7.26 26.17
C PRO A 365 23.77 8.20 26.85
N PRO A 366 23.38 8.90 27.93
CA PRO A 366 24.30 9.75 28.68
C PRO A 366 25.42 8.94 29.34
N GLU A 367 26.54 9.61 29.57
CA GLU A 367 27.71 9.02 30.21
C GLU A 367 27.34 8.39 31.57
N GLY A 368 27.87 7.19 31.83
CA GLY A 368 27.58 6.43 33.06
C GLY A 368 26.30 5.61 33.00
N THR A 369 25.62 5.53 31.85
CA THR A 369 24.43 4.71 31.64
C THR A 369 24.58 3.74 30.47
N VAL A 370 23.67 2.75 30.39
CA VAL A 370 23.55 1.83 29.25
C VAL A 370 22.07 1.61 28.93
N ILE A 371 21.71 1.48 27.67
CA ILE A 371 20.37 1.05 27.27
C ILE A 371 20.30 -0.48 27.37
N THR A 372 19.31 -1.00 28.09
CA THR A 372 19.15 -2.45 28.31
C THR A 372 18.05 -3.06 27.46
N LYS A 373 17.01 -2.29 27.11
CA LYS A 373 15.85 -2.75 26.33
C LYS A 373 15.22 -1.57 25.58
N ILE A 374 14.68 -1.84 24.39
CA ILE A 374 13.90 -0.89 23.59
C ILE A 374 12.72 -1.69 23.00
N PRO A 375 11.60 -1.86 23.71
CA PRO A 375 10.52 -2.69 23.20
C PRO A 375 9.77 -2.04 22.06
N PHE A 376 9.16 -2.88 21.21
CA PHE A 376 8.12 -2.40 20.31
C PHE A 376 6.89 -1.94 21.12
N PRO A 377 6.20 -0.87 20.70
CA PRO A 377 4.98 -0.45 21.36
C PRO A 377 3.94 -1.59 21.41
N GLY A 378 3.56 -2.02 22.62
CA GLY A 378 2.53 -3.06 22.82
C GLY A 378 3.03 -4.51 22.72
N GLU A 379 4.33 -4.73 22.52
CA GLU A 379 4.94 -6.06 22.45
C GLU A 379 6.03 -6.23 23.52
N ASP A 380 6.31 -7.48 23.87
CA ASP A 380 7.37 -7.83 24.83
C ASP A 380 8.74 -8.03 24.17
N ASP A 381 8.83 -7.96 22.83
CA ASP A 381 10.08 -8.07 22.08
C ASP A 381 11.06 -6.94 22.44
N ASP A 382 12.35 -7.26 22.52
CA ASP A 382 13.33 -6.41 23.22
C ASP A 382 13.98 -5.30 22.35
N HIS A 383 13.73 -5.29 21.03
CA HIS A 383 14.51 -4.48 20.08
C HIS A 383 13.68 -3.86 18.93
N ALA A 384 13.09 -2.69 19.17
CA ALA A 384 12.45 -1.85 18.16
C ALA A 384 13.43 -1.07 17.27
N CYS A 385 14.69 -0.93 17.70
CA CYS A 385 15.77 -0.31 16.92
C CYS A 385 16.81 -1.35 16.50
N GLY A 386 17.64 -0.98 15.53
CA GLY A 386 18.80 -1.78 15.14
C GLY A 386 19.79 -1.97 16.30
N ALA A 387 20.66 -2.97 16.17
CA ALA A 387 21.79 -3.14 17.09
C ALA A 387 22.63 -1.86 17.15
N PRO A 388 23.30 -1.57 18.29
CA PRO A 388 24.10 -0.37 18.42
C PRO A 388 25.22 -0.36 17.37
N ILE A 389 25.53 0.82 16.84
CA ILE A 389 26.56 1.03 15.84
C ILE A 389 27.89 0.48 16.39
N LYS A 390 28.58 -0.30 15.57
CA LYS A 390 29.80 -1.01 15.99
C LYS A 390 30.84 -0.04 16.57
N GLY A 391 31.23 -0.30 17.81
CA GLY A 391 32.22 0.52 18.53
C GLY A 391 31.65 1.76 19.22
N THR A 392 30.33 1.95 19.21
CA THR A 392 29.65 3.04 19.92
C THR A 392 28.55 2.50 20.84
N HIS A 393 27.91 3.39 21.60
CA HIS A 393 26.70 3.11 22.36
C HIS A 393 25.44 3.71 21.70
N THR A 394 25.53 4.03 20.41
CA THR A 394 24.48 4.72 19.67
C THR A 394 23.60 3.71 18.95
N TYR A 395 22.29 3.82 19.16
CA TYR A 395 21.27 3.00 18.51
C TYR A 395 20.69 3.76 17.32
N GLU A 396 20.36 3.06 16.24
CA GLU A 396 19.71 3.63 15.07
C GLU A 396 18.29 3.08 14.96
N CYS A 397 17.31 3.98 15.01
CA CYS A 397 15.89 3.67 15.01
C CYS A 397 15.27 4.21 13.72
N ARG A 398 14.51 3.36 13.02
CA ARG A 398 13.82 3.75 11.78
C ARG A 398 12.60 4.59 12.13
N ILE A 399 12.40 5.69 11.40
CA ILE A 399 11.14 6.45 11.42
C ILE A 399 10.14 5.75 10.50
N SER A 400 8.89 5.64 10.92
CA SER A 400 7.79 5.09 10.11
C SER A 400 7.85 5.53 8.63
N ASP A 401 7.47 4.62 7.74
CA ASP A 401 7.48 4.85 6.28
C ASP A 401 6.53 5.99 5.87
N THR A 402 5.48 6.19 6.66
CA THR A 402 4.59 7.34 6.59
C THR A 402 4.78 8.16 7.85
N PHE A 403 5.19 9.41 7.69
CA PHE A 403 5.39 10.36 8.79
C PHE A 403 4.73 11.71 8.46
N PRO A 404 3.41 11.82 8.71
CA PRO A 404 2.61 13.01 8.48
C PRO A 404 3.07 14.23 9.28
N ALA A 405 2.74 15.43 8.81
CA ALA A 405 2.95 16.65 9.58
C ALA A 405 2.20 16.60 10.92
N GLY A 406 2.90 16.92 12.02
CA GLY A 406 2.37 16.90 13.39
C GLY A 406 2.58 15.57 14.13
N ASP A 407 2.87 14.48 13.41
CA ASP A 407 3.03 13.16 14.02
C ASP A 407 4.35 13.02 14.80
N THR A 408 4.37 12.02 15.67
CA THR A 408 5.49 11.73 16.57
C THR A 408 5.80 10.24 16.55
N ASP A 409 7.06 9.91 16.30
CA ASP A 409 7.60 8.56 16.39
C ASP A 409 8.50 8.51 17.64
N GLN A 410 8.03 7.80 18.67
CA GLN A 410 8.68 7.72 19.97
C GLN A 410 8.73 6.28 20.47
N LEU A 411 9.90 5.91 21.01
CA LEU A 411 10.12 4.63 21.65
C LEU A 411 10.50 4.82 23.12
N THR A 412 10.18 3.83 23.94
CA THR A 412 10.60 3.78 25.33
C THR A 412 11.96 3.12 25.46
N PHE A 413 12.95 3.85 25.94
CA PHE A 413 14.29 3.34 26.21
C PHE A 413 14.43 3.01 27.69
N TYR A 414 14.77 1.76 27.99
CA TYR A 414 15.09 1.34 29.36
C TYR A 414 16.57 1.58 29.62
N VAL A 415 16.89 2.64 30.37
CA VAL A 415 18.25 3.09 30.60
C VAL A 415 18.69 2.71 32.02
N ARG A 416 19.72 1.86 32.12
CA ARG A 416 20.34 1.47 33.39
C ARG A 416 21.46 2.44 33.76
N ILE A 417 21.35 3.04 34.93
CA ILE A 417 22.39 3.91 35.50
C ILE A 417 23.47 3.01 36.11
N GLN A 418 24.66 2.96 35.52
CA GLN A 418 25.73 2.06 35.97
C GLN A 418 26.69 2.73 36.95
N LYS A 419 27.00 4.00 36.73
CA LYS A 419 28.05 4.73 37.46
C LYS A 419 27.58 6.13 37.82
N ALA A 420 28.05 6.63 38.96
CA ALA A 420 27.93 8.04 39.28
C ALA A 420 29.09 8.80 38.64
N VAL A 421 28.78 9.66 37.67
CA VAL A 421 29.75 10.52 36.99
C VAL A 421 29.47 11.96 37.43
N ALA A 422 30.50 12.67 37.88
CA ALA A 422 30.39 14.09 38.18
C ALA A 422 30.28 14.87 36.86
N HIS A 423 29.22 15.66 36.69
CA HIS A 423 28.92 16.38 35.44
C HIS A 423 28.92 15.45 34.21
N PRO A 424 28.02 14.44 34.15
CA PRO A 424 27.99 13.49 33.05
C PRO A 424 27.80 14.22 31.72
N LYS A 425 28.57 13.85 30.69
CA LYS A 425 28.30 14.34 29.34
C LYS A 425 26.89 13.89 28.93
N PRO A 426 26.04 14.82 28.43
CA PRO A 426 24.72 14.44 27.97
C PRO A 426 24.84 13.48 26.80
N GLY A 427 23.90 12.54 26.73
CA GLY A 427 23.63 11.80 25.51
C GLY A 427 22.87 12.68 24.50
N SER A 428 22.47 12.09 23.39
CA SER A 428 21.78 12.79 22.32
C SER A 428 20.69 11.95 21.68
N VAL A 429 19.68 12.63 21.16
CA VAL A 429 18.84 12.16 20.06
C VAL A 429 19.21 13.02 18.85
N GLU A 430 19.49 12.40 17.71
CA GLU A 430 19.89 13.07 16.47
C GLU A 430 19.07 12.52 15.30
N VAL A 431 18.35 13.38 14.60
CA VAL A 431 17.55 12.99 13.44
C VAL A 431 18.42 12.99 12.19
N MET A 432 18.20 11.99 11.34
CA MET A 432 18.88 11.80 10.07
C MET A 432 17.84 11.55 8.97
N GLY A 433 17.54 12.62 8.23
CA GLY A 433 16.68 12.53 7.05
C GLY A 433 17.31 11.66 5.94
N ARG A 434 16.48 11.21 5.00
CA ARG A 434 16.95 10.45 3.84
C ARG A 434 17.69 11.33 2.84
N THR A 435 18.72 10.79 2.20
CA THR A 435 19.47 11.52 1.16
C THR A 435 18.80 11.45 -0.21
N ASP A 436 18.10 10.35 -0.50
CA ASP A 436 17.36 10.14 -1.74
C ASP A 436 15.96 10.76 -1.72
N PHE A 437 15.39 10.95 -0.53
CA PHE A 437 14.13 11.67 -0.28
C PHE A 437 14.31 12.68 0.86
N PRO A 438 15.04 13.78 0.64
CA PRO A 438 15.33 14.74 1.71
C PRO A 438 14.05 15.38 2.24
N ASN A 439 13.94 15.51 3.55
CA ASN A 439 12.89 16.29 4.22
C ASN A 439 13.03 17.80 3.95
N ARG A 440 14.22 18.24 3.48
CA ARG A 440 14.52 19.64 3.12
C ARG A 440 14.30 20.60 4.29
N ASP A 441 14.66 20.14 5.47
CA ASP A 441 14.57 20.86 6.73
C ASP A 441 15.25 22.24 6.64
N ASP A 442 14.58 23.27 7.13
CA ASP A 442 15.10 24.63 7.23
C ASP A 442 15.44 25.05 8.67
N GLN A 443 15.21 24.18 9.64
CA GLN A 443 15.44 24.39 11.06
C GLN A 443 16.39 23.37 11.69
N PRO A 444 17.59 23.13 11.13
CA PRO A 444 18.51 22.08 11.58
C PRO A 444 19.00 22.20 13.05
N GLY A 445 18.69 23.31 13.72
CA GLY A 445 19.01 23.52 15.13
C GLY A 445 18.15 22.69 16.09
N ASN A 446 17.04 22.11 15.64
CA ASN A 446 16.17 21.26 16.45
C ASN A 446 16.28 19.75 16.09
N ASP A 447 17.07 19.40 15.08
CA ASP A 447 17.40 18.03 14.67
C ASP A 447 18.17 17.24 15.75
N SER A 448 18.63 17.91 16.81
CA SER A 448 19.29 17.28 17.95
C SER A 448 18.74 17.77 19.28
N ALA A 449 18.55 16.83 20.21
CA ALA A 449 18.08 17.11 21.56
C ALA A 449 18.89 16.32 22.60
N PRO A 450 19.22 16.93 23.76
CA PRO A 450 20.03 16.27 24.76
C PRO A 450 19.25 15.20 25.53
N VAL A 451 19.96 14.12 25.88
CA VAL A 451 19.50 13.15 26.88
C VAL A 451 20.33 13.34 28.14
N THR A 452 19.73 13.94 29.18
CA THR A 452 20.46 14.32 30.40
C THR A 452 20.35 13.26 31.48
N LEU A 453 21.35 13.18 32.37
CA LEU A 453 21.35 12.28 33.53
C LEU A 453 21.28 13.08 34.83
N LYS A 454 20.28 12.79 35.66
CA LYS A 454 20.14 13.31 37.02
C LYS A 454 20.18 12.19 38.05
N ILE A 455 21.28 12.11 38.79
CA ILE A 455 21.46 11.10 39.82
C ILE A 455 20.80 11.57 41.12
N THR A 456 19.96 10.73 41.70
CA THR A 456 19.30 10.98 42.99
C THR A 456 19.98 10.17 44.11
N GLY A 457 20.14 10.75 45.30
CA GLY A 457 20.62 10.03 46.49
C GLY A 457 22.13 10.02 46.75
N GLY A 458 22.92 10.88 46.10
CA GLY A 458 24.29 11.20 46.54
C GLY A 458 24.28 12.39 47.50
N GLY A 459 24.63 12.18 48.78
CA GLY A 459 24.56 13.21 49.81
C GLY A 459 25.68 14.26 49.73
N SER A 460 25.29 15.49 50.11
CA SER A 460 26.08 16.60 50.65
C SER A 460 27.07 17.35 49.75
N SER A 461 26.61 18.47 49.19
CA SER A 461 27.37 19.71 49.27
C SER A 461 26.44 20.82 49.78
N ALA A 462 27.00 21.61 50.69
CA ALA A 462 26.31 22.54 51.57
C ALA A 462 25.43 23.56 50.82
N SER A 463 24.25 23.79 51.38
CA SER A 463 23.47 24.99 51.18
C SER A 463 24.16 26.16 51.89
N PRO A 464 24.44 27.30 51.24
CA PRO A 464 24.43 28.59 51.89
C PRO A 464 23.04 29.19 51.71
N SER A 465 22.33 29.35 52.83
CA SER A 465 21.15 30.21 52.92
C SER A 465 21.55 31.70 52.75
N PRO A 466 20.59 32.59 52.48
CA PRO A 466 20.76 33.77 51.63
C PRO A 466 21.30 34.99 52.39
N SER A 467 21.99 35.87 51.66
CA SER A 467 22.15 37.27 52.06
C SER A 467 21.43 38.14 51.03
N VAL A 468 20.50 38.93 51.54
CA VAL A 468 19.61 39.85 50.83
C VAL A 468 20.25 41.23 50.62
N SER A 469 19.84 41.86 49.52
CA SER A 469 19.90 43.32 49.21
C SER A 469 21.29 43.89 48.84
N ALA A 470 21.44 44.76 47.83
CA ALA A 470 20.52 45.77 47.33
C ALA A 470 20.67 46.07 45.82
N SER A 471 19.59 46.63 45.29
CA SER A 471 19.38 47.17 43.94
C SER A 471 20.10 48.52 43.74
N ALA A 472 20.61 48.78 42.51
CA ALA A 472 20.51 50.09 41.85
C ALA A 472 20.83 50.00 40.34
N SER A 473 19.95 50.68 39.59
CA SER A 473 19.77 50.83 38.13
C SER A 473 20.85 51.69 37.41
N PRO A 474 20.72 51.96 36.09
CA PRO A 474 21.83 51.94 35.11
C PRO A 474 22.44 53.31 34.77
N GLY A 475 23.68 53.28 34.25
CA GLY A 475 24.36 54.40 33.61
C GLY A 475 24.61 54.14 32.13
N THR A 476 24.06 55.02 31.30
CA THR A 476 24.25 55.17 29.85
C THR A 476 25.67 55.62 29.49
N GLY A 477 26.17 55.18 28.33
CA GLY A 477 27.45 55.66 27.79
C GLY A 477 27.70 55.17 26.36
N SER A 478 27.35 56.03 25.39
CA SER A 478 27.64 55.93 23.96
C SER A 478 29.14 55.99 23.64
N GLY A 479 29.58 55.38 22.53
CA GLY A 479 30.94 55.56 22.01
C GLY A 479 31.29 54.68 20.80
N THR A 480 30.86 55.12 19.61
CA THR A 480 31.23 54.60 18.29
C THR A 480 32.69 54.89 17.94
N VAL A 481 33.47 53.93 17.41
CA VAL A 481 34.54 54.17 16.41
C VAL A 481 34.69 52.96 15.48
N THR A 482 34.81 53.29 14.19
CA THR A 482 34.95 52.50 12.97
C THR A 482 36.41 52.17 12.58
N GLY A 483 36.57 51.19 11.70
CA GLY A 483 37.78 50.89 10.89
C GLY A 483 38.07 49.39 10.90
N GLY A 484 38.27 48.63 9.82
CA GLY A 484 38.57 48.83 8.40
C GLY A 484 39.27 47.52 7.96
N SER A 485 38.63 46.66 7.15
CA SER A 485 38.92 46.36 5.72
C SER A 485 40.26 45.65 5.37
N HIS A 486 40.14 44.73 4.38
CA HIS A 486 41.17 44.01 3.57
C HIS A 486 41.73 42.70 4.18
N SER A 487 41.94 41.58 3.47
CA SER A 487 41.87 41.25 2.03
C SER A 487 42.04 39.73 1.78
N THR A 488 41.21 39.17 0.89
CA THR A 488 41.43 38.22 -0.24
C THR A 488 42.38 37.00 -0.23
N SER A 489 41.91 35.99 -1.00
CA SER A 489 42.58 34.95 -1.83
C SER A 489 42.85 33.59 -1.17
N GLY A 490 42.69 32.42 -1.80
CA GLY A 490 42.31 32.02 -3.17
C GLY A 490 42.77 30.57 -3.45
N GLY A 491 42.16 29.90 -4.43
CA GLY A 491 42.61 28.63 -5.08
C GLY A 491 41.93 27.36 -4.56
N ALA A 492 41.17 26.53 -5.28
CA ALA A 492 41.07 26.05 -6.68
C ALA A 492 41.94 24.82 -7.05
N GLY A 493 41.26 23.75 -7.50
CA GLY A 493 41.74 22.61 -8.34
C GLY A 493 42.22 21.36 -7.60
N THR A 494 42.01 20.10 -8.03
CA THR A 494 41.46 19.50 -9.25
C THR A 494 41.45 17.95 -9.11
N SER A 495 40.64 17.27 -9.94
CA SER A 495 40.73 15.86 -10.43
C SER A 495 40.58 14.72 -9.41
N GLY A 496 39.89 13.60 -9.65
CA GLY A 496 39.50 12.90 -10.87
C GLY A 496 39.81 11.41 -10.64
N GLY A 497 38.87 10.49 -10.84
CA GLY A 497 39.15 9.07 -10.58
C GLY A 497 37.93 8.15 -10.70
N SER A 498 37.67 7.72 -11.92
CA SER A 498 36.74 6.65 -12.30
C SER A 498 37.14 5.32 -11.67
N SER A 499 36.17 4.55 -11.18
CA SER A 499 36.27 3.08 -11.21
C SER A 499 34.89 2.45 -11.36
N ALA A 500 34.77 1.66 -12.42
CA ALA A 500 33.65 0.81 -12.73
C ALA A 500 33.64 -0.38 -11.77
N GLN A 501 32.47 -0.71 -11.21
CA GLN A 501 32.20 -2.06 -10.76
C GLN A 501 30.83 -2.50 -11.25
N ASN A 502 30.90 -3.45 -12.18
CA ASN A 502 29.85 -4.38 -12.54
C ASN A 502 29.24 -5.00 -11.28
N GLY A 503 27.98 -4.72 -11.02
CA GLY A 503 27.12 -5.47 -10.12
C GLY A 503 25.90 -5.93 -10.89
N SER A 504 25.96 -7.16 -11.40
CA SER A 504 24.88 -7.86 -12.09
C SER A 504 23.63 -7.93 -11.20
N MET A 505 22.63 -7.09 -11.47
CA MET A 505 21.31 -7.19 -10.84
C MET A 505 20.40 -8.02 -11.73
N ALA A 506 19.97 -9.14 -11.17
CA ALA A 506 19.14 -10.15 -11.80
C ALA A 506 17.82 -9.56 -12.31
N ALA A 507 17.48 -9.94 -13.54
CA ALA A 507 16.24 -9.63 -14.22
C ALA A 507 15.08 -10.42 -13.60
N THR A 508 14.06 -9.72 -13.10
CA THR A 508 12.74 -10.29 -12.82
C THR A 508 11.72 -9.48 -13.59
N GLY A 509 11.32 -10.01 -14.75
CA GLY A 509 10.28 -9.44 -15.59
C GLY A 509 8.92 -10.04 -15.22
N SER A 510 8.08 -9.25 -14.57
CA SER A 510 6.62 -9.28 -14.69
C SER A 510 6.07 -8.08 -13.92
N GLY A 511 5.47 -7.14 -14.66
CA GLY A 511 4.79 -5.99 -14.07
C GLY A 511 3.58 -6.42 -13.24
N GLY A 512 3.26 -5.61 -12.23
CA GLY A 512 2.05 -5.75 -11.42
C GLY A 512 2.23 -6.58 -10.16
N LEU A 513 2.54 -5.90 -9.05
CA LEU A 513 2.12 -6.24 -7.67
C LEU A 513 2.27 -7.71 -7.24
N LEU A 514 3.49 -8.13 -6.90
CA LEU A 514 3.72 -9.33 -6.09
C LEU A 514 4.75 -9.05 -4.98
N TRP A 515 4.39 -8.23 -3.98
CA TRP A 515 5.17 -8.08 -2.74
C TRP A 515 4.33 -7.87 -1.46
N ILE A 516 3.17 -8.54 -1.32
CA ILE A 516 2.42 -8.58 -0.03
C ILE A 516 2.20 -10.02 0.50
N GLU A 517 2.75 -11.06 -0.12
CA GLU A 517 2.50 -12.45 0.33
C GLU A 517 3.57 -13.02 1.28
N ALA A 518 4.30 -12.18 2.02
CA ALA A 518 5.27 -12.64 3.02
C ALA A 518 4.99 -12.05 4.42
N ALA A 519 3.75 -12.16 4.92
CA ALA A 519 3.45 -11.95 6.35
C ALA A 519 2.23 -12.71 6.91
N ALA A 520 1.49 -13.50 6.13
CA ALA A 520 0.21 -14.09 6.59
C ALA A 520 0.28 -15.59 6.98
N ALA A 521 1.46 -16.21 7.05
CA ALA A 521 1.58 -17.66 7.26
C ALA A 521 1.99 -18.12 8.68
N VAL A 522 1.99 -17.26 9.70
CA VAL A 522 2.31 -17.68 11.10
C VAL A 522 1.18 -17.44 12.11
N ALA A 523 0.08 -16.76 11.73
CA ALA A 523 -0.98 -16.40 12.68
C ALA A 523 -2.20 -17.36 12.75
N LEU A 524 -2.19 -18.51 12.09
CA LEU A 524 -3.35 -19.43 12.04
C LEU A 524 -3.17 -20.79 12.74
N CYS A 525 -2.10 -21.00 13.50
CA CYS A 525 -1.92 -22.24 14.29
C CYS A 525 -2.20 -22.10 15.80
N THR A 526 -2.49 -20.90 16.33
CA THR A 526 -2.79 -20.70 17.77
C THR A 526 -4.27 -20.48 18.09
N GLY A 527 -5.12 -20.18 17.11
CA GLY A 527 -6.57 -19.97 17.32
C GLY A 527 -7.39 -21.24 17.54
N ALA A 528 -6.94 -22.40 17.03
CA ALA A 528 -7.69 -23.66 17.13
C ALA A 528 -7.57 -24.35 18.50
N VAL A 529 -6.56 -24.01 19.31
CA VAL A 529 -6.35 -24.64 20.64
C VAL A 529 -7.17 -23.93 21.74
N GLY A 530 -7.43 -22.62 21.61
CA GLY A 530 -8.19 -21.84 22.60
C GLY A 530 -9.68 -22.18 22.68
N VAL A 531 -10.30 -22.56 21.55
CA VAL A 531 -11.74 -22.88 21.48
C VAL A 531 -12.05 -24.31 21.96
N ALA A 532 -11.06 -25.22 21.90
CA ALA A 532 -11.20 -26.57 22.44
C ALA A 532 -11.08 -26.63 23.98
N VAL A 533 -10.37 -25.69 24.60
CA VAL A 533 -10.14 -25.67 26.07
C VAL A 533 -11.27 -24.97 26.84
N THR A 534 -11.98 -24.03 26.22
CA THR A 534 -13.14 -23.36 26.84
C THR A 534 -14.42 -24.20 26.79
N ARG A 535 -14.58 -25.12 25.83
CA ARG A 535 -15.71 -26.08 25.80
C ARG A 535 -15.60 -27.25 26.78
N ARG A 536 -14.44 -27.47 27.43
CA ARG A 536 -14.26 -28.53 28.43
C ARG A 536 -14.51 -28.10 29.89
N ARG A 537 -14.76 -26.81 30.16
CA ARG A 537 -15.01 -26.30 31.52
C ARG A 537 -16.48 -25.96 31.86
N THR A 538 -17.41 -26.17 30.94
CA THR A 538 -18.87 -26.00 31.19
C THR A 538 -19.65 -27.33 31.23
N ARG A 539 -18.95 -28.45 31.40
CA ARG A 539 -19.54 -29.71 31.85
C ARG A 539 -18.67 -30.36 32.94
N ARG A 540 -18.71 -29.78 34.13
CA ARG A 540 -18.73 -30.46 35.44
C ARG A 540 -19.11 -29.49 36.52
#